data_AF-A0A7C4PZ44-F1
#
_entry.id   AF-A0A7C4PZ44-F1
#
_cell.length_a   1.000
_cell.length_b   1.000
_cell.length_c   1.000
_cell.angle_alpha   90.00
_cell.angle_beta   90.00
_cell.angle_gamma   90.00
#
_symmetry.space_group_name_H-M   'P 1'
#
loop_
_entity.id
_entity.type
_entity.pdbx_description
1 polymer ?
#
loop_
_entity_poly.entity_id
_entity_poly.type
_entity_poly.pdbx_seq_one_letter_code
_entity_poly.pdbx_strand_id
1 'polypeptide(L)'
;MNKREPRKSNRDLPWNLATVFVLAMIPLTASFFLMIFLNPQSSLNPFPPPTLPALAQAPTATSTLLALPPTWTPTPSPTPDYSPTPPPSPTPTEPIIVIIGTPIESLETPEPTETNAPGGFTFMRQSDPQAISINLYDASRGCGWMGVAGRVVDEQNRPVTGIRVWLRGTLDGKRVDMTSLTGTAAQYGPSGYEFTIANQPIASRGLLSVRLLDQANLPLSERVVFDTFADCDKNLILIDFKKVR
;
A
#
# COMPACT_ATOMS: atom_id res chain seq x y z
N MET A 1 -12.66 69.20 63.13
CA MET A 1 -12.98 68.94 61.72
C MET A 1 -12.56 67.50 61.43
N ASN A 2 -13.44 66.53 61.69
CA ASN A 2 -13.08 65.10 61.61
C ASN A 2 -13.39 64.57 60.20
N LYS A 3 -12.35 64.39 59.37
CA LYS A 3 -12.45 63.66 58.11
C LYS A 3 -12.81 62.21 58.42
N ARG A 4 -13.97 61.75 57.95
CA ARG A 4 -14.34 60.33 57.92
C ARG A 4 -13.58 59.69 56.76
N GLU A 5 -12.71 58.72 57.05
CA GLU A 5 -12.06 57.93 56.02
C GLU A 5 -13.08 57.06 55.27
N PRO A 6 -12.97 56.94 53.93
CA PRO A 6 -13.89 56.15 53.14
C PRO A 6 -13.71 54.66 53.44
N ARG A 7 -14.78 54.00 53.90
CA ARG A 7 -14.83 52.57 54.18
C ARG A 7 -14.63 51.80 52.87
N LYS A 8 -13.47 51.15 52.72
CA LYS A 8 -13.10 50.32 51.56
C LYS A 8 -14.18 49.24 51.34
N SER A 9 -14.77 49.24 50.15
CA SER A 9 -15.93 48.43 49.79
C SER A 9 -15.58 46.93 49.70
N ASN A 10 -16.38 46.08 50.34
CA ASN A 10 -16.18 44.61 50.38
C ASN A 10 -16.47 43.91 49.03
N ARG A 11 -16.84 44.66 47.99
CA ARG A 11 -17.14 44.16 46.64
C ARG A 11 -15.91 43.81 45.81
N ASP A 12 -14.75 44.35 46.18
CA ASP A 12 -13.49 44.10 45.46
C ASP A 12 -12.81 42.80 45.91
N LEU A 13 -13.21 42.26 47.06
CA LEU A 13 -12.65 41.06 47.65
C LEU A 13 -12.74 39.82 46.74
N PRO A 14 -13.90 39.46 46.14
CA PRO A 14 -13.98 38.31 45.24
C PRO A 14 -13.13 38.48 43.97
N TRP A 15 -13.05 39.70 43.43
CA TRP A 15 -12.24 40.01 42.25
C TRP A 15 -10.74 39.93 42.53
N ASN A 16 -10.30 40.43 43.69
CA ASN A 16 -8.92 40.30 44.13
C ASN A 16 -8.55 38.82 44.38
N LEU A 17 -9.45 38.04 44.97
CA LEU A 17 -9.23 36.60 45.18
C LEU A 17 -9.12 35.84 43.86
N ALA A 18 -10.00 36.13 42.90
CA ALA A 18 -9.97 35.54 41.56
C ALA A 18 -8.69 35.90 40.80
N THR A 19 -8.23 37.15 40.93
CA THR A 19 -6.99 37.61 40.29
C THR A 19 -5.77 36.88 40.87
N VAL A 20 -5.69 36.72 42.19
CA VAL A 20 -4.62 35.95 42.84
C VAL A 20 -4.66 34.49 42.43
N PHE A 21 -5.85 33.88 42.32
CA PHE A 21 -6.00 32.50 41.87
C PHE A 21 -5.50 32.30 40.44
N VAL A 22 -5.89 33.18 39.51
CA VAL A 22 -5.42 33.11 38.11
C VAL A 22 -3.90 33.28 38.04
N LEU A 23 -3.34 34.24 38.78
CA LEU A 23 -1.89 34.45 38.83
C LEU A 23 -1.13 33.25 39.41
N ALA A 24 -1.75 32.49 40.34
CA ALA A 24 -1.17 31.26 40.87
C ALA A 24 -1.28 30.07 39.89
N MET A 25 -2.33 30.00 39.06
CA MET A 25 -2.51 28.92 38.08
C MET A 25 -1.55 29.01 36.90
N ILE A 26 -1.09 30.21 36.54
CA ILE A 26 -0.12 30.42 35.44
C ILE A 26 1.20 29.66 35.68
N PRO A 27 1.93 29.84 36.79
CA PRO A 27 3.17 29.09 37.03
C PRO A 27 2.91 27.59 37.24
N LEU A 28 1.75 27.22 37.78
CA LEU A 28 1.36 25.82 38.01
C LEU A 28 1.20 25.07 36.67
N THR A 29 0.49 25.69 35.71
CA THR A 29 0.35 25.14 34.36
C THR A 29 1.67 25.15 33.60
N ALA A 30 2.46 26.23 33.68
CA ALA A 30 3.78 26.29 33.05
C ALA A 30 4.74 25.21 33.58
N SER A 31 4.75 24.98 34.89
CA SER A 31 5.56 23.92 35.52
C SER A 31 5.09 22.52 35.10
N PHE A 32 3.79 22.30 34.98
CA PHE A 32 3.23 21.05 34.46
C PHE A 32 3.68 20.76 33.02
N PHE A 33 3.60 21.75 32.12
CA PHE A 33 4.07 21.58 30.74
C PHE A 33 5.59 21.39 30.67
N LEU A 34 6.37 22.11 31.48
CA LEU A 34 7.82 21.93 31.55
C LEU A 34 8.20 20.52 32.02
N MET A 35 7.46 19.96 32.99
CA MET A 35 7.65 18.59 33.44
C MET A 35 7.41 17.57 32.32
N ILE A 36 6.32 17.71 31.56
CA ILE A 36 6.03 16.84 30.42
C ILE A 36 7.10 16.98 29.34
N PHE A 37 7.59 18.19 29.09
CA PHE A 37 8.64 18.43 28.10
C PHE A 37 9.96 17.75 28.49
N LEU A 38 10.36 17.82 29.77
CA LEU A 38 11.58 17.20 30.27
C LEU A 38 11.45 15.67 30.40
N ASN A 39 10.26 15.17 30.70
CA ASN A 39 9.98 13.73 30.78
C ASN A 39 8.68 13.37 30.04
N PRO A 40 8.75 13.19 28.71
CA PRO A 40 7.57 12.91 27.89
C PRO A 40 6.92 11.55 28.18
N GLN A 41 7.64 10.64 28.85
CA GLN A 41 7.14 9.33 29.26
C GLN A 41 6.48 9.34 30.65
N SER A 42 6.28 10.51 31.26
CA SER A 42 5.60 10.63 32.57
C SER A 42 4.15 10.12 32.52
N SER A 43 3.68 9.49 33.61
CA SER A 43 2.28 9.08 33.77
C SER A 43 1.29 10.24 33.80
N LEU A 44 1.77 11.47 34.02
CA LEU A 44 0.97 12.69 33.98
C LEU A 44 0.83 13.27 32.57
N ASN A 45 1.59 12.77 31.59
CA ASN A 45 1.41 13.17 30.20
C ASN A 45 0.21 12.42 29.61
N PRO A 46 -0.88 13.11 29.20
CA PRO A 46 -2.05 12.45 28.59
C PRO A 46 -1.75 11.89 27.19
N PHE A 47 -0.63 12.29 26.58
CA PHE A 47 -0.16 11.82 25.27
C PHE A 47 1.30 11.34 25.34
N PRO A 48 1.59 10.23 26.07
CA PRO A 48 2.93 9.68 26.11
C PRO A 48 3.32 9.15 24.72
N PRO A 49 4.53 9.43 24.21
CA PRO A 49 5.01 8.83 22.97
C PRO A 49 4.93 7.31 23.03
N PRO A 50 4.64 6.62 21.91
CA PRO A 50 4.66 5.16 21.86
C PRO A 50 5.99 4.62 22.36
N THR A 51 5.95 3.67 23.28
CA THR A 51 7.15 2.97 23.73
C THR A 51 7.66 2.14 22.54
N LEU A 52 8.79 2.55 21.96
CA LEU A 52 9.40 1.79 20.87
C LEU A 52 9.71 0.38 21.39
N PRO A 53 9.35 -0.69 20.65
CA PRO A 53 9.76 -2.04 21.03
C PRO A 53 11.28 -2.09 21.14
N ALA A 54 11.79 -2.87 22.08
CA ALA A 54 13.22 -3.11 22.19
C ALA A 54 13.74 -3.55 20.82
N LEU A 55 14.76 -2.86 20.29
CA LEU A 55 15.39 -3.27 19.04
C LEU A 55 15.87 -4.70 19.22
N ALA A 56 15.24 -5.63 18.51
CA ALA A 56 15.77 -6.97 18.34
C ALA A 56 17.17 -6.83 17.75
N GLN A 57 18.19 -7.15 18.54
CA GLN A 57 19.54 -7.26 18.04
C GLN A 57 19.53 -8.41 17.03
N ALA A 58 19.63 -8.07 15.74
CA ALA A 58 19.85 -9.07 14.72
C ALA A 58 21.17 -9.77 15.04
N PRO A 59 21.24 -11.11 15.04
CA PRO A 59 22.51 -11.80 15.19
C PRO A 59 23.45 -11.30 14.10
N THR A 60 24.63 -10.83 14.49
CA THR A 60 25.70 -10.47 13.56
C THR A 60 25.97 -11.68 12.69
N ALA A 61 25.70 -11.56 11.38
CA ALA A 61 26.01 -12.60 10.43
C ALA A 61 27.54 -12.69 10.31
N THR A 62 28.15 -13.54 11.13
CA THR A 62 29.55 -13.95 10.92
C THR A 62 29.57 -14.78 9.64
N SER A 63 30.14 -14.21 8.59
CA SER A 63 30.35 -14.89 7.31
C SER A 63 31.14 -16.18 7.54
N THR A 64 30.44 -17.31 7.57
CA THR A 64 31.07 -18.62 7.58
C THR A 64 31.46 -18.92 6.13
N LEU A 65 32.76 -19.01 5.86
CA LEU A 65 33.26 -19.41 4.54
C LEU A 65 32.68 -20.77 4.17
N LEU A 66 31.87 -20.83 3.11
CA LEU A 66 31.44 -22.08 2.51
C LEU A 66 32.66 -22.79 1.92
N ALA A 67 33.15 -23.81 2.60
CA ALA A 67 34.05 -24.80 2.01
C ALA A 67 33.19 -25.81 1.23
N LEU A 68 33.51 -26.00 -0.05
CA LEU A 68 32.88 -27.04 -0.86
C LEU A 68 33.33 -28.42 -0.34
N PRO A 69 32.43 -29.40 -0.19
CA PRO A 69 32.83 -30.78 0.10
C PRO A 69 33.66 -31.34 -1.07
N PRO A 70 34.78 -32.04 -0.83
CA PRO A 70 35.50 -32.71 -1.90
C PRO A 70 34.72 -33.96 -2.36
N THR A 71 34.65 -34.11 -3.68
CA THR A 71 34.33 -35.34 -4.45
C THR A 71 32.85 -35.55 -4.83
N TRP A 72 32.53 -35.25 -6.09
CA TRP A 72 31.39 -35.81 -6.81
C TRP A 72 31.91 -36.88 -7.77
N THR A 73 31.85 -38.15 -7.37
CA THR A 73 31.92 -39.26 -8.33
C THR A 73 30.47 -39.64 -8.63
N PRO A 74 29.91 -39.35 -9.82
CA PRO A 74 28.56 -39.78 -10.14
C PRO A 74 28.53 -41.31 -10.22
N THR A 75 27.75 -41.94 -9.34
CA THR A 75 27.37 -43.35 -9.48
C THR A 75 26.46 -43.47 -10.69
N PRO A 76 26.75 -44.34 -11.68
CA PRO A 76 25.84 -44.55 -12.80
C PRO A 76 24.53 -45.16 -12.29
N SER A 77 23.43 -44.44 -12.51
CA SER A 77 22.07 -44.91 -12.25
C SER A 77 21.67 -45.94 -13.32
N PRO A 78 21.01 -47.05 -12.97
CA PRO A 78 20.55 -48.02 -13.96
C PRO A 78 19.49 -47.40 -14.88
N THR A 79 19.66 -47.63 -16.17
CA THR A 79 18.78 -47.20 -17.26
C THR A 79 17.39 -47.87 -17.12
N PRO A 80 16.27 -47.15 -17.22
CA PRO A 80 14.96 -47.77 -17.25
C PRO A 80 14.77 -48.54 -18.56
N ASP A 81 14.37 -49.80 -18.43
CA ASP A 81 13.99 -50.67 -19.54
C ASP A 81 12.58 -50.30 -20.02
N TYR A 82 12.47 -49.84 -21.27
CA TYR A 82 11.19 -49.48 -21.88
C TYR A 82 10.56 -50.74 -22.48
N SER A 83 9.66 -51.37 -21.73
CA SER A 83 8.77 -52.39 -22.27
C SER A 83 7.65 -51.73 -23.09
N PRO A 84 7.39 -52.15 -24.34
CA PRO A 84 6.30 -51.59 -25.14
C PRO A 84 4.95 -51.98 -24.54
N THR A 85 4.17 -50.97 -24.14
CA THR A 85 2.79 -51.14 -23.69
C THR A 85 1.91 -51.52 -24.91
N PRO A 86 1.04 -52.54 -24.82
CA PRO A 86 0.18 -52.91 -25.93
C PRO A 86 -0.82 -51.77 -26.26
N PRO A 87 -1.20 -51.59 -27.54
CA PRO A 87 -2.14 -50.56 -27.94
C PRO A 87 -3.52 -50.80 -27.33
N PRO A 88 -4.28 -49.74 -27.00
CA PRO A 88 -5.63 -49.89 -26.45
C PRO A 88 -6.58 -50.51 -27.50
N SER A 89 -7.38 -51.47 -27.04
CA SER A 89 -8.45 -52.10 -27.81
C SER A 89 -9.62 -51.11 -28.00
N PRO A 90 -10.26 -51.03 -29.18
CA PRO A 90 -11.39 -50.14 -29.40
C PRO A 90 -12.64 -50.64 -28.67
N THR A 91 -13.07 -49.88 -27.67
CA THR A 91 -14.38 -50.07 -27.02
C THR A 91 -15.49 -49.59 -27.97
N PRO A 92 -16.57 -50.37 -28.20
CA PRO A 92 -17.69 -49.91 -29.02
C PRO A 92 -18.34 -48.68 -28.39
N THR A 93 -18.38 -47.59 -29.15
CA THR A 93 -19.02 -46.33 -28.77
C THR A 93 -20.51 -46.46 -29.09
N GLU A 94 -21.37 -46.44 -28.07
CA GLU A 94 -22.82 -46.28 -28.26
C GLU A 94 -23.12 -44.92 -28.91
N PRO A 95 -24.11 -44.82 -29.81
CA PRO A 95 -24.46 -43.55 -30.43
C PRO A 95 -25.07 -42.60 -29.37
N ILE A 96 -24.32 -41.55 -29.03
CA ILE A 96 -24.84 -40.44 -28.24
C ILE A 96 -25.86 -39.69 -29.09
N ILE A 97 -27.11 -39.67 -28.65
CA ILE A 97 -28.15 -38.81 -29.21
C ILE A 97 -27.79 -37.38 -28.80
N VAL A 98 -27.21 -36.62 -29.74
CA VAL A 98 -27.00 -35.18 -29.59
C VAL A 98 -28.36 -34.51 -29.76
N ILE A 99 -29.01 -34.19 -28.65
CA ILE A 99 -30.07 -33.18 -28.66
C ILE A 99 -29.35 -31.86 -28.89
N ILE A 100 -29.56 -31.28 -30.08
CA ILE A 100 -29.05 -29.96 -30.44
C ILE A 100 -29.74 -28.97 -29.50
N GLY A 101 -29.08 -28.67 -28.37
CA GLY A 101 -29.39 -27.52 -27.56
C GLY A 101 -29.15 -26.28 -28.40
N THR A 102 -30.17 -25.43 -28.46
CA THR A 102 -30.15 -24.06 -28.98
C THR A 102 -28.81 -23.38 -28.63
N PRO A 103 -28.20 -22.59 -29.53
CA PRO A 103 -26.97 -21.88 -29.19
C PRO A 103 -27.25 -21.01 -27.98
N ILE A 104 -26.61 -21.32 -26.85
CA ILE A 104 -26.49 -20.35 -25.77
C ILE A 104 -25.55 -19.29 -26.32
N GLU A 105 -26.16 -18.24 -26.86
CA GLU A 105 -25.53 -16.95 -27.05
C GLU A 105 -24.70 -16.67 -25.80
N SER A 106 -23.40 -16.46 -25.99
CA SER A 106 -22.46 -16.12 -24.93
C SER A 106 -23.09 -15.02 -24.09
N LEU A 107 -23.59 -15.35 -22.89
CA LEU A 107 -23.94 -14.33 -21.91
C LEU A 107 -22.62 -13.66 -21.55
N GLU A 108 -22.31 -12.56 -22.24
CA GLU A 108 -21.49 -11.51 -21.69
C GLU A 108 -22.09 -11.20 -20.33
N THR A 109 -21.46 -11.72 -19.28
CA THR A 109 -21.74 -11.23 -17.93
C THR A 109 -21.45 -9.73 -18.03
N PRO A 110 -22.45 -8.84 -17.84
CA PRO A 110 -22.18 -7.43 -17.92
C PRO A 110 -21.07 -7.14 -16.91
N GLU A 111 -19.98 -6.54 -17.39
CA GLU A 111 -18.94 -6.03 -16.51
C GLU A 111 -19.64 -5.21 -15.43
N PRO A 112 -19.35 -5.43 -14.13
CA PRO A 112 -20.08 -4.78 -13.05
C PRO A 112 -20.17 -3.29 -13.34
N THR A 113 -21.39 -2.81 -13.56
CA THR A 113 -21.67 -1.40 -13.85
C THR A 113 -21.07 -0.60 -12.71
N GLU A 114 -20.09 0.26 -13.03
CA GLU A 114 -19.47 1.12 -12.04
C GLU A 114 -20.55 1.96 -11.38
N THR A 115 -20.81 1.68 -10.10
CA THR A 115 -21.65 2.56 -9.30
C THR A 115 -20.84 3.82 -9.08
N ASN A 116 -21.14 4.88 -9.83
CA ASN A 116 -20.60 6.21 -9.58
C ASN A 116 -20.79 6.51 -8.09
N ALA A 117 -19.69 6.77 -7.37
CA ALA A 117 -19.75 7.19 -5.99
C ALA A 117 -20.66 8.44 -5.90
N PRO A 118 -21.75 8.41 -5.11
CA PRO A 118 -22.59 9.60 -4.93
C PRO A 118 -21.72 10.75 -4.40
N GLY A 119 -21.49 11.78 -5.21
CA GLY A 119 -20.57 12.89 -4.90
C GLY A 119 -19.28 12.96 -5.74
N GLY A 120 -19.02 11.97 -6.60
CA GLY A 120 -17.82 11.87 -7.41
C GLY A 120 -16.63 11.28 -6.65
N PHE A 121 -15.47 11.20 -7.31
CA PHE A 121 -14.24 10.68 -6.73
C PHE A 121 -13.41 11.77 -6.06
N THR A 122 -12.86 11.46 -4.88
CA THR A 122 -11.99 12.38 -4.11
C THR A 122 -10.58 12.47 -4.71
N PHE A 123 -10.16 11.49 -5.48
CA PHE A 123 -8.87 11.45 -6.15
C PHE A 123 -9.02 11.18 -7.64
N MET A 124 -8.18 11.85 -8.43
CA MET A 124 -8.03 11.60 -9.85
C MET A 124 -6.59 11.29 -10.19
N ARG A 125 -6.40 10.60 -11.32
CA ARG A 125 -5.08 10.39 -11.88
C ARG A 125 -4.43 11.73 -12.23
N GLN A 126 -3.19 11.94 -11.80
CA GLN A 126 -2.47 13.20 -12.00
C GLN A 126 -1.99 13.39 -13.45
N SER A 127 -1.57 12.30 -14.11
CA SER A 127 -1.12 12.28 -15.50
C SER A 127 -1.35 10.90 -16.12
N ASP A 128 -1.29 10.79 -17.44
CA ASP A 128 -1.36 9.46 -18.07
C ASP A 128 -0.29 8.50 -17.52
N PRO A 129 -0.57 7.19 -17.45
CA PRO A 129 0.41 6.19 -17.01
C PRO A 129 1.71 6.30 -17.80
N GLN A 130 2.84 6.33 -17.09
CA GLN A 130 4.16 6.47 -17.70
C GLN A 130 4.92 5.15 -17.59
N ALA A 131 5.40 4.62 -18.71
CA ALA A 131 6.24 3.43 -18.73
C ALA A 131 7.71 3.83 -18.82
N ILE A 132 8.49 3.43 -17.81
CA ILE A 132 9.90 3.77 -17.66
C ILE A 132 10.71 2.53 -17.24
N SER A 133 12.04 2.68 -17.19
CA SER A 133 12.93 1.64 -16.70
C SER A 133 12.96 1.63 -15.17
N ILE A 134 12.85 0.45 -14.57
CA ILE A 134 13.05 0.25 -13.12
C ILE A 134 14.46 0.66 -12.68
N ASN A 135 15.44 0.66 -13.58
CA ASN A 135 16.83 1.00 -13.26
C ASN A 135 17.00 2.43 -12.75
N LEU A 136 16.01 3.31 -12.98
CA LEU A 136 15.97 4.66 -12.42
C LEU A 136 15.74 4.68 -10.90
N TYR A 137 15.18 3.61 -10.33
CA TYR A 137 14.90 3.47 -8.90
C TYR A 137 15.69 2.32 -8.25
N ASP A 138 15.87 1.21 -8.97
CA ASP A 138 16.59 0.04 -8.50
C ASP A 138 17.20 -0.73 -9.69
N ALA A 139 18.46 -0.44 -9.99
CA ALA A 139 19.22 -1.08 -11.07
C ALA A 139 19.45 -2.58 -10.86
N SER A 140 19.30 -3.09 -9.63
CA SER A 140 19.52 -4.52 -9.36
C SER A 140 18.42 -5.42 -9.91
N ARG A 141 17.23 -4.86 -10.14
CA ARG A 141 16.07 -5.60 -10.67
C ARG A 141 16.19 -5.85 -12.17
N GLY A 142 16.73 -4.88 -12.92
CA GLY A 142 16.95 -4.99 -14.36
C GLY A 142 15.71 -5.52 -15.09
N CYS A 143 15.94 -6.42 -16.05
CA CYS A 143 14.86 -7.05 -16.83
C CYS A 143 14.23 -8.28 -16.14
N GLY A 144 14.67 -8.66 -14.93
CA GLY A 144 14.11 -9.78 -14.16
C GLY A 144 12.87 -9.40 -13.34
N TRP A 145 12.23 -8.28 -13.69
CA TRP A 145 11.17 -7.69 -12.89
C TRP A 145 10.27 -6.80 -13.75
N MET A 146 8.99 -6.77 -13.42
CA MET A 146 8.03 -5.77 -13.90
C MET A 146 7.07 -5.39 -12.78
N GLY A 147 6.73 -4.11 -12.70
CA GLY A 147 5.85 -3.60 -11.65
C GLY A 147 5.10 -2.32 -11.98
N VAL A 148 4.20 -1.98 -11.06
CA VAL A 148 3.38 -0.77 -11.08
C VAL A 148 3.65 -0.03 -9.79
N ALA A 149 3.91 1.27 -9.88
CA ALA A 149 4.17 2.10 -8.72
C ALA A 149 3.61 3.50 -8.91
N GLY A 150 3.69 4.31 -7.86
CA GLY A 150 3.33 5.70 -7.94
C GLY A 150 3.16 6.31 -6.57
N ARG A 151 2.60 7.51 -6.54
CA ARG A 151 2.35 8.30 -5.33
C ARG A 151 0.91 8.75 -5.29
N VAL A 152 0.47 9.06 -4.07
CA VAL A 152 -0.80 9.77 -3.85
C VAL A 152 -0.52 11.06 -3.12
N VAL A 153 -1.03 12.17 -3.64
CA VAL A 153 -0.83 13.49 -3.06
C VAL A 153 -2.14 14.24 -2.90
N ASP A 154 -2.16 15.21 -1.99
CA ASP A 154 -3.28 16.12 -1.83
C ASP A 154 -3.23 17.27 -2.87
N GLU A 155 -4.18 18.20 -2.76
CA GLU A 155 -4.29 19.35 -3.65
C GLU A 155 -3.02 20.22 -3.63
N GLN A 156 -2.32 20.27 -2.49
CA GLN A 156 -1.08 21.01 -2.26
C GLN A 156 0.18 20.18 -2.57
N ASN A 157 0.04 19.02 -3.20
CA ASN A 157 1.12 18.07 -3.49
C ASN A 157 1.79 17.47 -2.24
N ARG A 158 1.12 17.49 -1.08
CA ARG A 158 1.63 16.83 0.13
C ARG A 158 1.35 15.33 0.05
N PRO A 159 2.26 14.47 0.53
CA PRO A 159 2.07 13.03 0.52
C PRO A 159 0.84 12.61 1.33
N VAL A 160 -0.01 11.76 0.75
CA VAL A 160 -1.13 11.11 1.44
C VAL A 160 -0.80 9.65 1.62
N THR A 161 -0.73 9.19 2.87
CA THR A 161 -0.39 7.81 3.23
C THR A 161 -1.60 7.06 3.78
N GLY A 162 -1.51 5.73 3.90
CA GLY A 162 -2.59 4.91 4.46
C GLY A 162 -3.81 4.69 3.55
N ILE A 163 -3.76 5.14 2.29
CA ILE A 163 -4.76 4.80 1.26
C ILE A 163 -4.44 3.44 0.65
N ARG A 164 -5.47 2.60 0.51
CA ARG A 164 -5.35 1.29 -0.13
C ARG A 164 -5.32 1.48 -1.64
N VAL A 165 -4.33 0.89 -2.29
CA VAL A 165 -4.25 0.81 -3.76
C VAL A 165 -4.61 -0.60 -4.17
N TRP A 166 -5.52 -0.74 -5.12
CA TRP A 166 -5.99 -2.03 -5.59
C TRP A 166 -5.70 -2.21 -7.08
N LEU A 167 -4.86 -3.19 -7.40
CA LEU A 167 -4.48 -3.58 -8.74
C LEU A 167 -5.27 -4.82 -9.15
N ARG A 168 -5.97 -4.77 -10.28
CA ARG A 168 -6.71 -5.91 -10.83
C ARG A 168 -6.51 -6.08 -12.32
N GLY A 169 -6.77 -7.30 -12.79
CA GLY A 169 -6.94 -7.60 -14.21
C GLY A 169 -6.39 -8.96 -14.59
N THR A 170 -5.82 -9.05 -15.78
CA THR A 170 -5.19 -10.28 -16.29
C THR A 170 -3.87 -9.94 -16.97
N LEU A 171 -2.83 -10.73 -16.69
CA LEU A 171 -1.52 -10.62 -17.32
C LEU A 171 -1.03 -12.03 -17.66
N ASP A 172 -0.64 -12.26 -18.91
CA ASP A 172 -0.17 -13.58 -19.38
C ASP A 172 -1.17 -14.73 -19.09
N GLY A 173 -2.46 -14.45 -19.27
CA GLY A 173 -3.55 -15.40 -18.97
C GLY A 173 -3.79 -15.66 -17.47
N LYS A 174 -3.03 -15.04 -16.56
CA LYS A 174 -3.17 -15.19 -15.11
C LYS A 174 -3.92 -14.00 -14.51
N ARG A 175 -4.80 -14.28 -13.54
CA ARG A 175 -5.54 -13.25 -12.82
C ARG A 175 -4.59 -12.47 -11.90
N VAL A 176 -4.63 -11.14 -12.00
CA VAL A 176 -3.97 -10.22 -11.08
C VAL A 176 -5.05 -9.64 -10.16
N ASP A 177 -4.86 -9.78 -8.85
CA ASP A 177 -5.71 -9.19 -7.82
C ASP A 177 -4.86 -8.93 -6.58
N MET A 178 -4.32 -7.71 -6.48
CA MET A 178 -3.30 -7.36 -5.50
C MET A 178 -3.66 -6.06 -4.81
N THR A 179 -3.28 -5.92 -3.55
CA THR A 179 -3.47 -4.71 -2.78
C THR A 179 -2.15 -4.23 -2.19
N SER A 180 -1.93 -2.92 -2.21
CA SER A 180 -0.78 -2.23 -1.62
C SER A 180 -1.28 -1.02 -0.82
N LEU A 181 -0.39 -0.36 -0.09
CA LEU A 181 -0.72 0.81 0.72
C LEU A 181 0.21 1.96 0.38
N THR A 182 -0.34 3.16 0.23
CA THR A 182 0.48 4.37 0.03
C THR A 182 1.36 4.62 1.26
N GLY A 183 2.65 4.85 1.03
CA GLY A 183 3.66 5.07 2.06
C GLY A 183 4.50 3.84 2.41
N THR A 184 4.29 2.70 1.75
CA THR A 184 5.12 1.49 1.96
C THR A 184 6.26 1.35 0.98
N ALA A 185 6.30 2.15 -0.10
CA ALA A 185 7.36 2.12 -1.11
C ALA A 185 8.07 3.47 -1.18
N ALA A 186 8.89 3.76 -0.16
CA ALA A 186 9.53 5.05 0.04
C ALA A 186 10.49 5.47 -1.10
N GLN A 187 10.96 4.54 -1.92
CA GLN A 187 11.77 4.83 -3.11
C GLN A 187 11.01 5.70 -4.13
N TYR A 188 9.68 5.67 -4.12
CA TYR A 188 8.84 6.54 -4.95
C TYR A 188 8.41 7.82 -4.21
N GLY A 189 8.86 8.04 -2.97
CA GLY A 189 8.50 9.18 -2.11
C GLY A 189 7.65 8.77 -0.90
N PRO A 190 7.33 9.73 0.01
CA PRO A 190 6.71 9.40 1.30
C PRO A 190 5.30 8.77 1.22
N SER A 191 4.60 8.94 0.09
CA SER A 191 3.31 8.29 -0.21
C SER A 191 3.41 7.20 -1.28
N GLY A 192 4.62 6.74 -1.56
CA GLY A 192 4.88 5.74 -2.59
C GLY A 192 4.19 4.41 -2.32
N TYR A 193 3.67 3.79 -3.38
CA TYR A 193 3.17 2.41 -3.38
C TYR A 193 3.84 1.62 -4.52
N GLU A 194 3.88 0.30 -4.40
CA GLU A 194 4.46 -0.59 -5.41
C GLU A 194 3.72 -1.92 -5.48
N PHE A 195 3.69 -2.49 -6.68
CA PHE A 195 3.32 -3.87 -6.98
C PHE A 195 4.41 -4.50 -7.85
N THR A 196 4.86 -5.70 -7.48
CA THR A 196 5.60 -6.58 -8.39
C THR A 196 4.59 -7.48 -9.09
N ILE A 197 4.47 -7.37 -10.41
CA ILE A 197 3.41 -8.05 -11.18
C ILE A 197 3.94 -9.20 -12.04
N ALA A 198 5.24 -9.20 -12.35
CA ALA A 198 5.91 -10.29 -13.02
C ALA A 198 7.43 -10.29 -12.74
N ASN A 199 8.08 -11.41 -13.04
CA ASN A 199 9.54 -11.59 -12.97
C ASN A 199 10.25 -11.30 -14.31
N GLN A 200 9.54 -10.71 -15.26
CA GLN A 200 10.05 -10.21 -16.53
C GLN A 200 9.01 -9.28 -17.18
N PRO A 201 9.40 -8.38 -18.10
CA PRO A 201 8.48 -7.56 -18.86
C PRO A 201 7.53 -8.41 -19.71
N ILE A 202 6.23 -8.13 -19.62
CA ILE A 202 5.18 -8.82 -20.38
C ILE A 202 4.28 -7.76 -20.97
N ALA A 203 4.04 -7.82 -22.27
CA ALA A 203 3.13 -6.89 -22.94
C ALA A 203 1.65 -7.24 -22.66
N SER A 204 0.84 -6.23 -22.36
CA SER A 204 -0.62 -6.34 -22.25
C SER A 204 -1.26 -5.02 -22.65
N ARG A 205 -2.50 -5.06 -23.14
CA ARG A 205 -3.24 -3.87 -23.58
C ARG A 205 -4.60 -3.77 -22.93
N GLY A 206 -4.79 -2.74 -22.11
CA GLY A 206 -6.07 -2.50 -21.43
C GLY A 206 -6.53 -3.61 -20.48
N LEU A 207 -5.63 -4.52 -20.07
CA LEU A 207 -6.00 -5.69 -19.27
C LEU A 207 -5.77 -5.50 -17.77
N LEU A 208 -5.08 -4.44 -17.36
CA LEU A 208 -4.78 -4.14 -15.95
C LEU A 208 -5.33 -2.77 -15.58
N SER A 209 -5.72 -2.64 -14.31
CA SER A 209 -6.18 -1.37 -13.76
C SER A 209 -5.78 -1.20 -12.30
N VAL A 210 -5.48 0.04 -11.91
CA VAL A 210 -5.32 0.43 -10.50
C VAL A 210 -6.42 1.39 -10.08
N ARG A 211 -6.84 1.32 -8.82
CA ARG A 211 -7.71 2.32 -8.20
C ARG A 211 -7.38 2.52 -6.73
N LEU A 212 -7.79 3.65 -6.17
CA LEU A 212 -7.72 3.92 -4.74
C LEU A 212 -8.99 3.48 -4.04
N LEU A 213 -8.83 2.90 -2.85
CA LEU A 213 -9.92 2.46 -1.97
C LEU A 213 -9.72 3.03 -0.56
N ASP A 214 -10.81 3.24 0.16
CA ASP A 214 -10.79 3.54 1.59
C ASP A 214 -10.70 2.27 2.46
N GLN A 215 -10.84 2.44 3.78
CA GLN A 215 -10.79 1.33 4.74
C GLN A 215 -12.01 0.39 4.67
N ALA A 216 -13.11 0.85 4.08
CA ALA A 216 -14.34 0.09 3.84
C ALA A 216 -14.39 -0.54 2.42
N ASN A 217 -13.31 -0.44 1.65
CA ASN A 217 -13.22 -0.83 0.23
C ASN A 217 -14.14 -0.03 -0.70
N LEU A 218 -14.54 1.18 -0.30
CA LEU A 218 -15.23 2.11 -1.19
C LEU A 218 -14.22 2.79 -2.11
N PRO A 219 -14.55 2.96 -3.41
CA PRO A 219 -13.63 3.55 -4.35
C PRO A 219 -13.47 5.06 -4.11
N LEU A 220 -12.21 5.48 -3.99
CA LEU A 220 -11.80 6.88 -3.85
C LEU A 220 -11.37 7.52 -5.17
N SER A 221 -11.12 6.70 -6.20
CA SER A 221 -10.79 7.12 -7.56
C SER A 221 -11.51 6.24 -8.60
N GLU A 222 -11.56 6.74 -9.83
CA GLU A 222 -11.82 5.91 -11.01
C GLU A 222 -10.75 4.81 -11.15
N ARG A 223 -11.06 3.79 -11.96
CA ARG A 223 -10.05 2.86 -12.45
C ARG A 223 -9.15 3.55 -13.46
N VAL A 224 -7.85 3.47 -13.22
CA VAL A 224 -6.84 3.80 -14.22
C VAL A 224 -6.44 2.52 -14.92
N VAL A 225 -6.94 2.33 -16.14
CA VAL A 225 -6.53 1.24 -17.04
C VAL A 225 -5.19 1.61 -17.70
N PHE A 226 -4.28 0.64 -17.83
CA PHE A 226 -2.96 0.87 -18.42
C PHE A 226 -2.44 -0.34 -19.20
N ASP A 227 -1.44 -0.07 -20.03
CA ASP A 227 -0.72 -1.07 -20.82
C ASP A 227 0.60 -1.44 -20.16
N THR A 228 1.06 -2.66 -20.40
CA THR A 228 2.41 -3.11 -20.04
C THR A 228 3.19 -3.47 -21.29
N PHE A 229 4.52 -3.56 -21.17
CA PHE A 229 5.42 -3.70 -22.31
C PHE A 229 6.37 -4.88 -22.10
N ALA A 230 6.80 -5.49 -23.20
CA ALA A 230 7.83 -6.53 -23.21
C ALA A 230 9.27 -5.94 -23.28
N ASP A 231 9.39 -4.62 -23.14
CA ASP A 231 10.64 -3.87 -23.22
C ASP A 231 11.21 -3.65 -21.81
N CYS A 232 12.47 -4.02 -21.59
CA CYS A 232 13.16 -3.86 -20.31
C CYS A 232 13.30 -2.38 -19.89
N ASP A 233 13.25 -1.44 -20.84
CA ASP A 233 13.29 -0.01 -20.57
C ASP A 233 11.91 0.57 -20.23
N LYS A 234 10.87 -0.28 -20.21
CA LYS A 234 9.46 0.07 -19.92
C LYS A 234 8.81 -0.89 -18.93
N ASN A 235 9.60 -1.42 -18.00
CA ASN A 235 9.18 -2.43 -17.04
C ASN A 235 8.68 -1.88 -15.69
N LEU A 236 8.61 -0.56 -15.53
CA LEU A 236 7.96 0.11 -14.42
C LEU A 236 6.87 1.05 -14.95
N ILE A 237 5.61 0.80 -14.57
CA ILE A 237 4.48 1.69 -14.89
C ILE A 237 4.22 2.61 -13.71
N LEU A 238 4.44 3.91 -13.89
CA LEU A 238 4.17 4.95 -12.91
C LEU A 238 2.76 5.54 -13.06
N ILE A 239 1.98 5.52 -11.98
CA ILE A 239 0.62 6.04 -11.92
C ILE A 239 0.44 6.86 -10.64
N ASP A 240 0.48 8.19 -10.78
CA ASP A 240 0.28 9.11 -9.67
C ASP A 240 -1.20 9.53 -9.56
N PHE A 241 -1.68 9.70 -8.33
CA PHE A 241 -3.00 10.23 -8.03
C PHE A 241 -2.90 11.53 -7.23
N LYS A 242 -3.83 12.44 -7.51
CA LYS A 242 -3.96 13.71 -6.83
C LYS A 242 -5.38 13.89 -6.32
N LYS A 243 -5.51 14.36 -5.08
CA LYS A 243 -6.80 14.75 -4.52
C LYS A 243 -7.41 15.87 -5.36
N VAL A 244 -8.69 15.74 -5.67
CA VAL A 244 -9.49 16.76 -6.35
C VAL A 244 -10.68 17.09 -5.44
N ARG A 245 -10.75 18.32 -4.93
CA ARG A 245 -11.71 18.86 -3.94
C ARG A 245 -11.34 18.68 -2.47
#